data_AF-A0A367Z210-F1
#
_entry.id   AF-A0A367Z210-F1
#
_cell.length_a   1.000
_cell.length_b   1.000
_cell.length_c   1.000
_cell.angle_alpha   90.00
_cell.angle_beta   90.00
_cell.angle_gamma   90.00
#
_symmetry.space_group_name_H-M   'P 1'
#
loop_
_entity.id
_entity.type
_entity.pdbx_description
1 polymer ?
#
loop_
_entity_poly.entity_id
_entity_poly.type
_entity_poly.pdbx_seq_one_letter_code
_entity_poly.pdbx_strand_id
1 'polypeptide(L)'
;MHKVFLSFFGAVFLCRAIAWLPNRSAATLSFAQQTNPRLIEVRADQPWNDSGLEIQSGDLLIIRYVSGLWSPWSGGVYDALGFGGDPNCDCNVLRGVSHAALIAKVGDGAPFFVGQDFRHRMGEAGKLYLGINDVRLSDNSGSLWVQVEVWR
;
A
#
# COMPACT_ATOMS: atom_id res chain seq x y z
N MET A 1 46.10 53.02 -57.44
CA MET A 1 45.79 51.60 -57.71
C MET A 1 46.63 50.75 -56.76
N HIS A 2 45.98 49.84 -56.01
CA HIS A 2 46.50 48.72 -55.16
C HIS A 2 47.27 49.10 -53.87
N LYS A 3 46.64 49.14 -52.66
CA LYS A 3 46.37 48.07 -51.65
C LYS A 3 47.65 47.34 -51.17
N VAL A 4 47.95 47.25 -49.86
CA VAL A 4 47.62 46.14 -48.91
C VAL A 4 48.03 46.58 -47.46
N PHE A 5 47.13 46.75 -46.48
CA PHE A 5 46.74 45.89 -45.32
C PHE A 5 47.90 45.31 -44.45
N LEU A 6 48.13 45.76 -43.19
CA LEU A 6 47.49 45.44 -41.87
C LEU A 6 48.04 44.18 -41.16
N SER A 7 48.49 44.32 -39.89
CA SER A 7 48.39 43.36 -38.75
C SER A 7 49.17 43.94 -37.53
N PHE A 8 48.63 44.31 -36.35
CA PHE A 8 47.90 43.58 -35.27
C PHE A 8 48.71 42.38 -34.71
N PHE A 9 48.82 42.06 -33.40
CA PHE A 9 48.04 42.31 -32.18
C PHE A 9 48.95 42.17 -30.94
N GLY A 10 48.67 42.92 -29.87
CA GLY A 10 49.17 42.66 -28.51
C GLY A 10 48.36 41.57 -27.83
N ALA A 11 49.02 40.71 -27.04
CA ALA A 11 48.39 39.66 -26.26
C ALA A 11 48.25 40.09 -24.78
N VAL A 12 47.02 40.20 -24.29
CA VAL A 12 46.70 40.33 -22.87
C VAL A 12 46.35 38.94 -22.33
N PHE A 13 47.12 38.46 -21.35
CA PHE A 13 46.81 37.25 -20.61
C PHE A 13 45.71 37.53 -19.58
N LEU A 14 44.52 36.96 -19.78
CA LEU A 14 43.46 36.90 -18.77
C LEU A 14 43.43 35.50 -18.16
N CYS A 15 43.92 35.40 -16.92
CA CYS A 15 43.81 34.21 -16.09
C CYS A 15 42.37 34.12 -15.57
N ARG A 16 41.56 33.20 -16.11
CA ARG A 16 40.24 32.86 -15.56
C ARG A 16 40.34 31.56 -14.75
N ALA A 17 40.41 31.70 -13.43
CA ALA A 17 40.18 30.58 -12.53
C ALA A 17 38.66 30.30 -12.48
N ILE A 18 38.23 29.25 -13.18
CA ILE A 18 36.86 28.71 -13.07
C ILE A 18 36.85 27.77 -11.87
N ALA A 19 36.36 28.27 -10.72
CA ALA A 19 36.12 27.42 -9.56
C ALA A 19 34.97 26.46 -9.87
N TRP A 20 35.27 25.16 -9.97
CA TRP A 20 34.28 24.10 -10.04
C TRP A 20 33.69 23.89 -8.65
N LEU A 21 32.52 24.47 -8.38
CA LEU A 21 31.72 24.10 -7.21
C LEU A 21 31.07 22.74 -7.50
N PRO A 22 31.31 21.69 -6.68
CA PRO A 22 30.59 20.45 -6.84
C PRO A 22 29.10 20.71 -6.56
N ASN A 23 28.26 20.37 -7.51
CA ASN A 23 26.81 20.39 -7.38
C ASN A 23 26.42 19.42 -6.25
N ARG A 24 26.25 19.93 -5.04
CA ARG A 24 25.66 19.15 -3.95
C ARG A 24 24.16 19.14 -4.19
N SER A 25 23.66 18.06 -4.81
CA SER A 25 22.23 17.81 -4.89
C SER A 25 21.65 17.88 -3.48
N ALA A 26 20.80 18.87 -3.23
CA ALA A 26 20.01 18.91 -2.01
C ALA A 26 19.10 17.69 -2.02
N ALA A 27 19.22 16.81 -1.01
CA ALA A 27 18.26 15.76 -0.80
C ALA A 27 16.89 16.41 -0.54
N THR A 28 15.98 16.29 -1.50
CA THR A 28 14.59 16.74 -1.34
C THR A 28 13.95 15.89 -0.26
N LEU A 29 13.59 16.48 0.87
CA LEU A 29 12.73 15.82 1.85
C LEU A 29 11.34 15.68 1.22
N SER A 30 10.96 14.45 0.86
CA SER A 30 9.57 14.14 0.51
C SER A 30 8.76 14.11 1.80
N PHE A 31 7.78 14.99 1.92
CA PHE A 31 6.79 14.86 2.99
C PHE A 31 5.93 13.62 2.73
N ALA A 32 5.52 12.93 3.79
CA ALA A 32 4.60 11.82 3.68
C ALA A 32 3.30 12.29 3.01
N GLN A 33 2.97 11.74 1.85
CA GLN A 33 1.75 12.06 1.14
C GLN A 33 0.66 11.05 1.52
N GLN A 34 -0.35 11.54 2.24
CA GLN A 34 -1.52 10.77 2.62
C GLN A 34 -2.46 10.62 1.41
N THR A 35 -2.91 9.39 1.12
CA THR A 35 -4.04 9.16 0.22
C THR A 35 -5.35 9.43 0.95
N ASN A 36 -6.35 10.01 0.27
CA ASN A 36 -7.69 10.11 0.84
C ASN A 36 -8.19 8.73 1.32
N PRO A 37 -8.75 8.62 2.53
CA PRO A 37 -9.33 7.37 3.00
C PRO A 37 -10.39 6.86 2.02
N ARG A 38 -10.32 5.57 1.68
CA ARG A 38 -11.30 4.89 0.83
C ARG A 38 -12.15 3.97 1.66
N LEU A 39 -13.47 4.05 1.48
CA LEU A 39 -14.41 3.10 2.05
C LEU A 39 -14.63 1.96 1.05
N ILE A 40 -14.36 0.73 1.46
CA ILE A 40 -14.39 -0.47 0.63
C ILE A 40 -15.38 -1.46 1.23
N GLU A 41 -16.26 -2.00 0.41
CA GLU A 41 -17.09 -3.14 0.76
C GLU A 41 -16.28 -4.42 0.54
N VAL A 42 -16.20 -5.25 1.57
CA VAL A 42 -15.55 -6.57 1.54
C VAL A 42 -16.65 -7.61 1.65
N ARG A 43 -17.00 -8.25 0.54
CA ARG A 43 -18.01 -9.31 0.53
C ARG A 43 -17.40 -10.64 0.99
N ALA A 44 -18.16 -11.39 1.78
CA ALA A 44 -17.71 -12.70 2.30
C ALA A 44 -17.76 -13.83 1.26
N ASP A 45 -18.54 -13.65 0.20
CA ASP A 45 -18.71 -14.61 -0.90
C ASP A 45 -17.62 -14.51 -1.97
N GLN A 46 -16.64 -13.62 -1.77
CA GLN A 46 -15.48 -13.46 -2.65
C GLN A 46 -14.21 -13.93 -1.94
N PRO A 47 -13.31 -14.65 -2.63
CA PRO A 47 -12.04 -15.06 -2.03
C PRO A 47 -11.17 -13.86 -1.67
N TRP A 48 -11.19 -12.83 -2.52
CA TRP A 48 -10.47 -11.58 -2.34
C TRP A 48 -11.24 -10.45 -3.03
N ASN A 49 -11.37 -9.33 -2.34
CA ASN A 49 -11.95 -8.09 -2.84
C ASN A 49 -10.80 -7.13 -3.19
N ASP A 50 -10.72 -6.70 -4.46
CA ASP A 50 -9.72 -5.71 -4.91
C ASP A 50 -10.07 -4.33 -4.31
N SER A 51 -9.14 -3.75 -3.55
CA SER A 51 -9.33 -2.42 -2.96
C SER A 51 -9.16 -1.28 -3.97
N GLY A 52 -8.55 -1.55 -5.12
CA GLY A 52 -8.10 -0.55 -6.09
C GLY A 52 -6.90 0.29 -5.61
N LEU A 53 -6.30 -0.04 -4.47
CA LEU A 53 -5.13 0.64 -3.91
C LEU A 53 -3.85 -0.13 -4.21
N GLU A 54 -2.82 0.62 -4.63
CA GLU A 54 -1.47 0.11 -4.85
C GLU A 54 -0.58 0.48 -3.66
N ILE A 55 -0.02 -0.54 -3.00
CA ILE A 55 0.91 -0.42 -1.88
C ILE A 55 2.34 -0.41 -2.40
N GLN A 56 3.16 0.47 -1.84
CA GLN A 56 4.60 0.49 -2.05
C GLN A 56 5.34 0.11 -0.77
N SER A 57 6.50 -0.50 -0.92
CA SER A 57 7.40 -0.76 0.21
C SER A 57 7.72 0.57 0.90
N GLY A 58 7.52 0.61 2.21
CA GLY A 58 7.69 1.79 3.03
C GLY A 58 6.40 2.54 3.32
N ASP A 59 5.30 2.30 2.59
CA ASP A 59 3.99 2.91 2.89
C ASP A 59 3.54 2.55 4.31
N LEU A 60 2.92 3.50 5.04
CA LEU A 60 2.14 3.19 6.24
C LEU A 60 0.70 2.88 5.81
N LEU A 61 0.32 1.61 5.91
CA LEU A 61 -1.02 1.13 5.63
C LEU A 61 -1.85 1.14 6.91
N ILE A 62 -3.03 1.76 6.83
CA ILE A 62 -4.03 1.79 7.89
C ILE A 62 -5.33 1.22 7.35
N ILE A 63 -5.89 0.23 8.04
CA ILE A 63 -7.16 -0.40 7.69
C ILE A 63 -8.03 -0.42 8.94
N ARG A 64 -9.27 0.08 8.84
CA ARG A 64 -10.21 0.16 9.97
C ARG A 64 -11.54 -0.43 9.57
N TYR A 65 -12.04 -1.39 10.35
CA TYR A 65 -13.42 -1.79 10.29
C TYR A 65 -14.33 -0.61 10.63
N VAL A 66 -15.38 -0.40 9.84
CA VAL A 66 -16.35 0.68 10.04
C VAL A 66 -17.70 0.11 10.48
N SER A 67 -18.23 -0.83 9.71
CA SER A 67 -19.56 -1.41 9.96
C SER A 67 -19.78 -2.67 9.13
N GLY A 68 -20.97 -3.25 9.25
CA GLY A 68 -21.36 -4.45 8.52
C GLY A 68 -21.10 -5.71 9.32
N LEU A 69 -21.74 -6.79 8.89
CA LEU A 69 -21.59 -8.10 9.46
C LEU A 69 -21.62 -9.11 8.33
N TRP A 70 -20.88 -10.18 8.49
CA TRP A 70 -20.88 -11.28 7.54
C TRP A 70 -20.95 -12.62 8.25
N SER A 71 -21.12 -13.68 7.48
CA SER A 71 -21.12 -15.03 8.02
C SER A 71 -20.29 -15.98 7.16
N PRO A 72 -19.50 -16.87 7.79
CA PRO A 72 -18.88 -18.04 7.15
C PRO A 72 -19.84 -19.23 6.95
N TRP A 73 -21.05 -19.22 7.53
CA TRP A 73 -22.06 -20.26 7.34
C TRP A 73 -23.48 -19.78 7.74
N SER A 74 -24.52 -20.54 7.41
CA SER A 74 -25.89 -20.16 7.78
C SER A 74 -26.09 -20.03 9.30
N GLY A 75 -26.53 -18.85 9.75
CA GLY A 75 -26.85 -18.57 11.17
C GLY A 75 -25.70 -18.04 12.02
N GLY A 76 -24.46 -18.07 11.52
CA GLY A 76 -23.36 -17.26 12.08
C GLY A 76 -23.52 -15.80 11.69
N VAL A 77 -23.05 -14.87 12.52
CA VAL A 77 -22.94 -13.44 12.16
C VAL A 77 -21.79 -12.86 12.98
N TYR A 78 -20.77 -12.35 12.30
CA TYR A 78 -19.54 -11.88 12.92
C TYR A 78 -19.08 -10.55 12.33
N ASP A 79 -18.33 -9.80 13.14
CA ASP A 79 -17.61 -8.61 12.70
C ASP A 79 -16.19 -8.98 12.23
N ALA A 80 -15.32 -7.97 12.05
CA ALA A 80 -13.97 -8.15 11.57
C ALA A 80 -13.04 -9.00 12.47
N LEU A 81 -13.37 -9.21 13.76
CA LEU A 81 -12.61 -10.12 14.64
C LEU A 81 -12.89 -11.59 14.36
N GLY A 82 -14.04 -11.90 13.75
CA GLY A 82 -14.47 -13.27 13.47
C GLY A 82 -14.98 -14.01 14.71
N PHE A 83 -15.06 -15.34 14.59
CA PHE A 83 -15.74 -16.24 15.53
C PHE A 83 -14.92 -16.59 16.78
N GLY A 84 -13.59 -16.55 16.71
CA GLY A 84 -12.70 -16.92 17.83
C GLY A 84 -12.60 -18.42 18.15
N GLY A 85 -13.26 -19.29 17.38
CA GLY A 85 -13.13 -20.77 17.47
C GLY A 85 -11.72 -21.28 17.13
N ASP A 86 -11.57 -22.58 16.81
CA ASP A 86 -10.24 -23.15 16.51
C ASP A 86 -9.54 -22.38 15.38
N PRO A 87 -8.49 -21.60 15.69
CA PRO A 87 -7.83 -20.76 14.69
C PRO A 87 -6.98 -21.60 13.73
N ASN A 88 -6.71 -22.87 14.05
CA ASN A 88 -5.89 -23.78 13.25
C ASN A 88 -6.68 -24.68 12.30
N CYS A 89 -8.01 -24.50 12.25
CA CYS A 89 -8.89 -25.17 11.30
C CYS A 89 -8.33 -25.10 9.87
N ASP A 90 -8.47 -26.19 9.11
CA ASP A 90 -8.12 -26.24 7.69
C ASP A 90 -9.08 -25.43 6.80
N CYS A 91 -10.16 -24.90 7.40
CA CYS A 91 -11.09 -23.98 6.80
C CYS A 91 -10.59 -22.53 6.72
N ASN A 92 -9.46 -22.20 7.36
CA ASN A 92 -8.92 -20.84 7.34
C ASN A 92 -7.88 -20.64 6.22
N VAL A 93 -7.95 -19.51 5.53
CA VAL A 93 -6.90 -19.05 4.61
C VAL A 93 -5.61 -18.79 5.39
N LEU A 94 -5.73 -18.09 6.53
CA LEU A 94 -4.65 -17.78 7.46
C LEU A 94 -4.84 -18.59 8.74
N ARG A 95 -4.10 -19.69 8.85
CA ARG A 95 -4.08 -20.55 10.04
C ARG A 95 -3.49 -19.80 11.23
N GLY A 96 -3.97 -20.10 12.44
CA GLY A 96 -3.60 -19.41 13.67
C GLY A 96 -4.34 -18.08 13.88
N VAL A 97 -5.24 -17.71 12.97
CA VAL A 97 -6.11 -16.54 13.08
C VAL A 97 -7.57 -16.98 13.18
N SER A 98 -8.37 -16.20 13.91
CA SER A 98 -9.81 -16.42 14.10
C SER A 98 -10.52 -16.68 12.76
N HIS A 99 -11.37 -17.69 12.74
CA HIS A 99 -12.21 -17.98 11.57
C HIS A 99 -13.18 -16.83 11.30
N ALA A 100 -13.45 -16.53 10.03
CA ALA A 100 -14.22 -15.37 9.59
C ALA A 100 -13.65 -13.98 9.97
N ALA A 101 -12.41 -13.92 10.45
CA ALA A 101 -11.72 -12.64 10.66
C ALA A 101 -11.48 -11.91 9.33
N LEU A 102 -11.44 -10.58 9.37
CA LEU A 102 -10.96 -9.78 8.25
C LEU A 102 -9.44 -9.97 8.09
N ILE A 103 -9.03 -10.38 6.90
CA ILE A 103 -7.64 -10.53 6.48
C ILE A 103 -7.37 -9.70 5.22
N ALA A 104 -6.09 -9.46 4.95
CA ALA A 104 -5.64 -8.79 3.74
C ALA A 104 -4.40 -9.48 3.16
N LYS A 105 -4.09 -9.17 1.90
CA LYS A 105 -2.81 -9.49 1.27
C LYS A 105 -2.40 -8.40 0.29
N VAL A 106 -1.11 -8.31 0.00
CA VAL A 106 -0.55 -7.40 -1.02
C VAL A 106 -0.04 -8.25 -2.19
N GLY A 107 -0.62 -8.06 -3.37
CA GLY A 107 -0.33 -8.84 -4.57
C GLY A 107 -0.52 -10.34 -4.35
N ASP A 108 0.53 -11.10 -4.61
CA ASP A 108 0.63 -12.55 -4.39
C ASP A 108 1.37 -12.90 -3.09
N GLY A 109 1.60 -11.91 -2.22
CA GLY A 109 2.22 -12.10 -0.92
C GLY A 109 1.36 -12.90 0.07
N ALA A 110 1.97 -13.23 1.21
CA ALA A 110 1.28 -13.95 2.28
C ALA A 110 0.15 -13.08 2.89
N PRO A 111 -1.01 -13.67 3.22
CA PRO A 111 -2.07 -12.95 3.89
C PRO A 111 -1.71 -12.63 5.35
N PHE A 112 -2.27 -11.54 5.86
CA PHE A 112 -2.10 -11.08 7.23
C PHE A 112 -3.44 -10.73 7.88
N PHE A 113 -3.47 -10.81 9.21
CA PHE A 113 -4.65 -10.44 10.01
C PHE A 113 -4.83 -8.92 10.04
N VAL A 114 -6.06 -8.48 9.80
CA VAL A 114 -6.45 -7.07 9.90
C VAL A 114 -7.30 -6.84 11.15
N GLY A 115 -8.37 -7.63 11.32
CA GLY A 115 -9.30 -7.43 12.43
C GLY A 115 -9.98 -6.07 12.40
N GLN A 116 -10.16 -5.47 13.58
CA GLN A 116 -10.88 -4.20 13.76
C GLN A 116 -10.07 -2.97 13.34
N ASP A 117 -8.77 -2.97 13.64
CA ASP A 117 -7.84 -1.88 13.33
C ASP A 117 -6.47 -2.49 13.04
N PHE A 118 -5.90 -2.10 11.91
CA PHE A 118 -4.58 -2.49 11.47
C PHE A 118 -3.79 -1.24 11.10
N ARG A 119 -2.56 -1.16 11.59
CA ARG A 119 -1.60 -0.12 11.23
C ARG A 119 -0.20 -0.70 11.13
N HIS A 120 0.37 -0.70 9.93
CA HIS A 120 1.69 -1.28 9.71
C HIS A 120 2.46 -0.55 8.60
N ARG A 121 3.78 -0.48 8.74
CA ARG A 121 4.65 0.00 7.68
C ARG A 121 5.01 -1.18 6.77
N MET A 122 4.55 -1.12 5.53
CA MET A 122 4.57 -2.25 4.62
C MET A 122 5.99 -2.50 4.09
N GLY A 123 6.36 -3.78 4.01
CA GLY A 123 7.57 -4.22 3.30
C GLY A 123 7.25 -4.72 1.89
N GLU A 124 6.02 -5.21 1.67
CA GLU A 124 5.56 -5.64 0.36
C GLU A 124 5.16 -4.46 -0.53
N ALA A 125 5.08 -4.72 -1.83
CA ALA A 125 4.52 -3.81 -2.82
C ALA A 125 3.56 -4.58 -3.75
N GLY A 126 2.49 -3.91 -4.19
CA GLY A 126 1.47 -4.51 -5.04
C GLY A 126 0.07 -4.02 -4.70
N LYS A 127 -0.93 -4.55 -5.42
CA LYS A 127 -2.35 -4.30 -5.14
C LYS A 127 -2.78 -4.85 -3.79
N LEU A 128 -3.53 -4.07 -3.02
CA LEU A 128 -4.12 -4.53 -1.77
C LEU A 128 -5.45 -5.27 -2.02
N TYR A 129 -5.58 -6.45 -1.43
CA TYR A 129 -6.80 -7.25 -1.41
C TYR A 129 -7.28 -7.49 0.02
N LEU A 130 -8.60 -7.53 0.22
CA LEU A 130 -9.27 -7.77 1.50
C LEU A 130 -10.19 -8.99 1.41
N GLY A 131 -10.29 -9.79 2.47
CA GLY A 131 -11.08 -11.01 2.44
C GLY A 131 -11.47 -11.53 3.81
N ILE A 132 -12.40 -12.48 3.81
CA ILE A 132 -12.77 -13.26 4.99
C ILE A 132 -11.73 -14.37 5.20
N ASN A 133 -11.41 -14.68 6.45
CA ASN A 133 -10.57 -15.82 6.79
C ASN A 133 -11.36 -17.14 6.69
N ASP A 134 -11.65 -17.54 5.45
CA ASP A 134 -12.39 -18.76 5.11
C ASP A 134 -12.02 -19.24 3.69
N VAL A 135 -11.86 -20.56 3.51
CA VAL A 135 -11.65 -21.20 2.20
C VAL A 135 -12.94 -21.71 1.57
N ARG A 136 -14.02 -21.87 2.34
CA ARG A 136 -15.32 -22.37 1.88
C ARG A 136 -16.28 -21.19 1.75
N LEU A 137 -16.45 -20.68 0.54
CA LEU A 137 -17.16 -19.41 0.32
C LEU A 137 -18.62 -19.57 -0.09
N SER A 138 -19.04 -20.80 -0.44
CA SER A 138 -20.36 -21.06 -1.02
C SER A 138 -21.53 -20.84 -0.06
N ASP A 139 -21.27 -20.92 1.24
CA ASP A 139 -22.19 -20.68 2.34
C ASP A 139 -21.96 -19.34 3.05
N ASN A 140 -21.06 -18.52 2.50
CA ASN A 140 -20.77 -17.20 3.03
C ASN A 140 -21.81 -16.18 2.58
N SER A 141 -22.10 -15.23 3.47
CA SER A 141 -23.05 -14.15 3.17
C SER A 141 -22.71 -12.87 3.93
N GLY A 142 -23.23 -11.75 3.44
CA GLY A 142 -23.00 -10.43 4.03
C GLY A 142 -21.66 -9.81 3.61
N SER A 143 -21.37 -8.66 4.21
CA SER A 143 -20.19 -7.85 3.89
C SER A 143 -19.79 -6.96 5.05
N LEU A 144 -18.52 -6.55 5.05
CA LEU A 144 -17.99 -5.53 5.94
C LEU A 144 -17.67 -4.27 5.15
N TRP A 145 -17.89 -3.11 5.76
CA TRP A 145 -17.38 -1.84 5.28
C TRP A 145 -16.09 -1.48 6.02
N VAL A 146 -15.04 -1.23 5.26
CA VAL A 146 -13.68 -1.05 5.76
C VAL A 146 -13.10 0.25 5.18
N GLN A 147 -12.55 1.10 6.04
CA GLN A 147 -11.82 2.28 5.62
C GLN A 147 -10.34 1.94 5.47
N VAL A 148 -9.76 2.27 4.31
CA VAL A 148 -8.33 2.07 4.03
C VAL A 148 -7.66 3.40 3.73
N GLU A 149 -6.48 3.59 4.27
CA GLU A 149 -5.68 4.81 4.17
C GLU A 149 -4.19 4.45 4.04
N VAL A 150 -3.48 5.13 3.15
CA VAL A 150 -2.06 4.89 2.87
C VAL A 150 -1.29 6.21 3.03
N TRP A 151 -0.18 6.18 3.75
CA TRP A 151 0.75 7.32 3.86
C TRP A 151 2.09 6.95 3.24
N ARG A 152 2.54 7.73 2.28
CA ARG A 152 3.71 7.44 1.45
C ARG A 152 4.84 8.44 1.71
#